data_AF-R6AIY6-F1
#
_entry.id   AF-R6AIY6-F1
#
_cell.length_a   1.000
_cell.length_b   1.000
_cell.length_c   1.000
_cell.angle_alpha   90.00
_cell.angle_beta   90.00
_cell.angle_gamma   90.00
#
_symmetry.space_group_name_H-M   'P 1'
#
loop_
_entity.id
_entity.type
_entity.pdbx_description
1 polymer ?
#
loop_
_entity_poly.entity_id
_entity_poly.type
_entity_poly.pdbx_seq_one_letter_code
_entity_poly.pdbx_strand_id
1 'polypeptide(L)'
;MEDIERSNLARTIKKYRKARKLTMEQLSEKSGINLSTLKKYETDNRNPKLEQLSKIAEALEVSVFEFLDIEVKSVNDIISLVNKMNIATDIDWDIDNDKVCISFKNKEINNCLKEYAVDYKKDNILIEKTETNYESTLTRLMLINDKLR
;
A
#
# COMPACT_ATOMS: atom_id res chain seq x y z
N MET A 1 -26.52 -11.28 -12.25
CA MET A 1 -26.30 -9.91 -12.77
C MET A 1 -24.97 -9.44 -12.22
N GLU A 2 -24.10 -9.04 -13.13
CA GLU A 2 -22.63 -9.02 -13.08
C GLU A 2 -22.06 -7.90 -12.19
N ASP A 3 -21.82 -8.16 -10.90
CA ASP A 3 -21.26 -7.14 -10.00
C ASP A 3 -20.03 -7.61 -9.18
N ILE A 4 -19.40 -8.75 -9.53
CA ILE A 4 -18.43 -9.42 -8.63
C ILE A 4 -16.94 -9.29 -9.03
N GLU A 5 -16.59 -8.73 -10.19
CA GLU A 5 -15.16 -8.45 -10.52
C GLU A 5 -14.90 -6.98 -10.85
N ARG A 6 -15.23 -6.07 -9.93
CA ARG A 6 -14.50 -4.80 -9.90
C ARG A 6 -13.05 -5.10 -9.57
N SER A 7 -12.14 -4.82 -10.51
CA SER A 7 -10.70 -4.91 -10.32
C SER A 7 -10.33 -4.28 -8.98
N ASN A 8 -9.59 -5.01 -8.14
CA ASN A 8 -9.07 -4.54 -6.86
C ASN A 8 -8.51 -3.11 -7.00
N LEU A 9 -7.79 -2.86 -8.09
CA LEU A 9 -7.20 -1.58 -8.42
C LEU A 9 -8.19 -0.42 -8.45
N ALA A 10 -9.29 -0.54 -9.19
CA ALA A 10 -10.24 0.56 -9.38
C ALA A 10 -10.84 1.02 -8.05
N ARG A 11 -11.15 0.05 -7.18
CA ARG A 11 -11.62 0.28 -5.81
C ARG A 11 -10.52 0.91 -4.95
N THR A 12 -9.27 0.45 -5.07
CA THR A 12 -8.14 0.99 -4.33
C THR A 12 -7.86 2.45 -4.70
N ILE A 13 -7.77 2.80 -5.99
CA ILE A 13 -7.59 4.18 -6.46
C ILE A 13 -8.69 5.09 -5.89
N LYS A 14 -9.95 4.70 -6.06
CA LYS A 14 -11.11 5.46 -5.56
C LYS A 14 -11.06 5.66 -4.05
N LYS A 15 -10.61 4.64 -3.31
CA LYS A 15 -10.49 4.67 -1.86
C LYS A 15 -9.42 5.68 -1.41
N TYR A 16 -8.19 5.57 -1.91
CA TYR A 16 -7.11 6.53 -1.60
C TYR A 16 -7.50 7.96 -1.98
N ARG A 17 -8.13 8.15 -3.15
CA ARG A 17 -8.63 9.45 -3.59
C ARG A 17 -9.60 10.07 -2.59
N LYS A 18 -10.59 9.29 -2.14
CA LYS A 18 -11.58 9.75 -1.15
C LYS A 18 -10.93 10.03 0.20
N ALA A 19 -9.98 9.21 0.64
CA ALA A 19 -9.27 9.41 1.89
C ALA A 19 -8.40 10.69 1.88
N ARG A 20 -7.79 11.04 0.72
CA ARG A 20 -7.15 12.35 0.50
C ARG A 20 -8.15 13.48 0.20
N LYS A 21 -9.47 13.22 0.29
CA LYS A 21 -10.57 14.17 0.04
C LYS A 21 -10.51 14.85 -1.34
N LEU A 22 -10.04 14.13 -2.35
CA LEU A 22 -9.93 14.63 -3.72
C LEU A 22 -11.16 14.26 -4.56
N THR A 23 -11.60 15.20 -5.39
CA THR A 23 -12.48 14.92 -6.54
C THR A 23 -11.71 14.20 -7.65
N MET A 24 -12.43 13.63 -8.64
CA MET A 24 -11.75 13.00 -9.79
C MET A 24 -11.00 14.04 -10.63
N GLU A 25 -11.56 15.24 -10.74
CA GLU A 25 -10.98 16.40 -11.41
C GLU A 25 -9.67 16.81 -10.74
N GLN A 26 -9.64 16.91 -9.41
CA GLN A 26 -8.42 17.23 -8.67
C GLN A 26 -7.35 16.13 -8.77
N LEU A 27 -7.75 14.85 -8.74
CA LEU A 27 -6.79 13.76 -8.94
C LEU A 27 -6.24 13.77 -10.38
N SER A 28 -7.09 14.05 -11.37
CA SER A 28 -6.69 14.20 -12.77
C SER A 28 -5.65 15.31 -12.94
N GLU A 29 -5.88 16.47 -12.35
CA GLU A 29 -4.95 17.60 -12.35
C GLU A 29 -3.63 17.24 -11.66
N LYS A 30 -3.68 16.70 -10.44
CA LYS A 30 -2.47 16.33 -9.67
C LYS A 30 -1.63 15.23 -10.33
N SER A 31 -2.27 14.24 -10.95
CA SER A 31 -1.57 13.12 -11.60
C SER A 31 -1.14 13.43 -13.04
N GLY A 32 -1.62 14.52 -13.63
CA GLY A 32 -1.45 14.82 -15.05
C GLY A 32 -2.15 13.83 -15.99
N ILE A 33 -3.05 12.99 -15.48
CA ILE A 33 -3.82 12.02 -16.27
C ILE A 33 -5.13 12.66 -16.69
N ASN A 34 -5.48 12.57 -17.96
CA ASN A 34 -6.75 13.09 -18.46
C ASN A 34 -7.95 12.52 -17.68
N LEU A 35 -8.90 13.38 -17.29
CA LEU A 35 -10.08 13.02 -16.50
C LEU A 35 -10.88 11.86 -17.10
N SER A 36 -11.03 11.81 -18.43
CA SER A 36 -11.75 10.71 -19.10
C SER A 36 -11.02 9.37 -18.97
N THR A 37 -9.67 9.40 -18.97
CA THR A 37 -8.84 8.21 -18.74
C THR A 37 -8.90 7.77 -17.29
N LEU A 38 -8.82 8.72 -16.34
CA LEU A 38 -8.93 8.43 -14.92
C LEU A 38 -10.31 7.85 -14.55
N LYS A 39 -11.39 8.34 -15.17
CA LYS A 39 -12.73 7.76 -15.06
C LYS A 39 -12.72 6.28 -15.43
N LYS A 40 -12.16 5.93 -16.60
CA LYS A 40 -12.04 4.53 -17.04
C LYS A 40 -11.24 3.66 -16.08
N TYR A 41 -10.22 4.20 -15.41
CA TYR A 41 -9.46 3.46 -14.39
C TYR A 41 -10.27 3.20 -13.11
N GLU A 42 -11.12 4.13 -12.67
CA GLU A 42 -11.98 3.93 -11.49
C GLU A 42 -13.30 3.18 -11.80
N THR A 43 -13.75 3.12 -13.06
CA THR A 43 -15.07 2.58 -13.43
C THR A 43 -15.07 1.39 -14.40
N ASP A 44 -14.15 1.32 -15.36
CA ASP A 44 -14.30 0.46 -16.56
C ASP A 44 -13.31 -0.71 -16.62
N ASN A 45 -12.83 -1.19 -15.46
CA ASN A 45 -11.88 -2.31 -15.34
C ASN A 45 -10.61 -2.20 -16.23
N ARG A 46 -10.27 -1.00 -16.71
CA ARG A 46 -9.08 -0.79 -17.53
C ARG A 46 -7.86 -0.75 -16.63
N ASN A 47 -6.92 -1.67 -16.84
CA ASN A 47 -5.69 -1.70 -16.08
C ASN A 47 -4.68 -0.64 -16.61
N PRO A 48 -4.29 0.37 -15.84
CA PRO A 48 -3.25 1.33 -16.21
C PRO A 48 -1.89 0.64 -16.35
N LYS A 49 -1.01 1.22 -17.17
CA LYS A 49 0.40 0.84 -17.17
C LYS A 49 1.08 1.32 -15.88
N LEU A 50 2.20 0.71 -15.50
CA LEU A 50 2.96 1.08 -14.30
C LEU A 50 3.27 2.58 -14.23
N GLU A 51 3.65 3.22 -15.35
CA GLU A 51 3.90 4.67 -15.39
C GLU A 51 2.66 5.49 -14.97
N GLN A 52 1.47 5.07 -15.38
CA GLN A 52 0.22 5.74 -15.01
C GLN A 52 -0.13 5.46 -13.55
N LEU A 53 0.12 4.23 -13.07
CA LEU A 53 -0.02 3.90 -11.64
C LEU A 53 0.91 4.74 -10.77
N SER A 54 2.16 4.93 -11.18
CA SER A 54 3.12 5.78 -10.45
C SER A 54 2.63 7.23 -10.35
N LYS A 55 2.12 7.80 -11.44
CA LYS A 55 1.52 9.15 -11.44
C LYS A 55 0.32 9.26 -10.50
N ILE A 56 -0.54 8.24 -10.47
CA ILE A 56 -1.67 8.17 -9.55
C ILE A 56 -1.19 8.04 -8.10
N ALA A 57 -0.20 7.18 -7.84
CA ALA A 57 0.37 6.95 -6.52
C ALA A 57 1.02 8.22 -5.94
N GLU A 58 1.80 8.92 -6.77
CA GLU A 58 2.40 10.20 -6.40
C GLU A 58 1.35 11.23 -6.04
N ALA A 59 0.32 11.40 -6.88
CA ALA A 59 -0.79 12.33 -6.65
C ALA A 59 -1.63 12.01 -5.40
N LEU A 60 -1.71 10.72 -5.04
CA LEU A 60 -2.42 10.21 -3.86
C LEU A 60 -1.52 10.09 -2.63
N GLU A 61 -0.23 10.39 -2.80
CA GLU A 61 0.78 10.35 -1.76
C GLU A 61 0.84 8.99 -1.07
N VAL A 62 0.98 7.95 -1.89
CA VAL A 62 1.14 6.57 -1.46
C VAL A 62 2.12 5.83 -2.34
N SER A 63 2.57 4.68 -1.86
CA SER A 63 3.42 3.79 -2.65
C SER A 63 2.66 3.22 -3.85
N VAL A 64 3.32 3.14 -5.00
CA VAL A 64 2.76 2.45 -6.19
C VAL A 64 2.47 0.97 -5.90
N PHE A 65 3.17 0.37 -4.92
CA PHE A 65 2.94 -1.01 -4.51
C PHE A 65 1.54 -1.25 -3.93
N GLU A 66 0.84 -0.21 -3.45
CA GLU A 66 -0.57 -0.34 -3.00
C GLU A 66 -1.54 -0.71 -4.13
N PHE A 67 -1.13 -0.47 -5.38
CA PHE A 67 -1.91 -0.77 -6.56
C PHE A 67 -1.51 -2.08 -7.23
N LEU A 68 -0.49 -2.76 -6.71
CA LEU A 68 0.03 -3.99 -7.27
C LEU A 68 -0.38 -5.17 -6.39
N ASP A 69 -1.05 -6.15 -6.98
CA ASP A 69 -1.32 -7.41 -6.30
C ASP A 69 -0.04 -8.26 -6.25
N ILE A 70 0.45 -8.55 -5.05
CA ILE A 70 1.59 -9.44 -4.83
C ILE A 70 1.05 -10.83 -4.49
N GLU A 71 1.07 -11.74 -5.47
CA GLU A 71 0.72 -13.14 -5.24
C GLU A 71 1.93 -13.91 -4.69
N VAL A 72 1.89 -14.23 -3.40
CA VAL A 72 2.87 -15.15 -2.78
C VAL A 72 2.37 -16.58 -2.94
N LYS A 73 3.08 -17.39 -3.72
CA LYS A 73 2.71 -18.79 -4.01
C LYS A 73 3.62 -19.80 -3.33
N SER A 74 4.79 -19.36 -2.88
CA SER A 74 5.83 -20.24 -2.33
C SER A 74 6.69 -19.52 -1.28
N VAL A 75 7.43 -20.31 -0.51
CA VAL A 75 8.46 -19.79 0.40
C VAL A 75 9.54 -19.02 -0.37
N ASN A 76 9.89 -19.46 -1.58
CA ASN A 76 10.86 -18.76 -2.44
C ASN A 76 10.43 -17.35 -2.82
N ASP A 77 9.12 -17.09 -2.95
CA ASP A 77 8.61 -15.73 -3.22
C ASP A 77 8.88 -14.81 -2.02
N ILE A 78 8.63 -15.30 -0.80
CA ILE A 78 8.94 -14.57 0.43
C ILE A 78 10.44 -14.27 0.53
N ILE A 79 11.29 -15.28 0.33
CA ILE A 79 12.74 -15.09 0.38
C ILE A 79 13.21 -14.07 -0.67
N SER A 80 12.60 -14.08 -1.86
CA SER A 80 12.90 -13.12 -2.93
C SER A 80 12.50 -11.68 -2.56
N LEU A 81 11.35 -11.49 -1.91
CA LEU A 81 10.91 -10.19 -1.41
C LEU A 81 11.86 -9.65 -0.33
N VAL A 82 12.21 -10.51 0.63
CA VAL A 82 13.15 -10.15 1.71
C VAL A 82 14.52 -9.80 1.14
N ASN A 83 15.02 -10.53 0.14
CA ASN A 83 16.28 -10.20 -0.53
C ASN A 83 16.23 -8.83 -1.24
N LYS A 84 15.14 -8.52 -1.95
CA LYS A 84 14.95 -7.19 -2.57
C LYS A 84 14.93 -6.07 -1.52
N MET A 85 14.26 -6.29 -0.39
CA MET A 85 14.26 -5.34 0.72
C MET A 85 15.67 -5.14 1.28
N ASN A 86 16.43 -6.23 1.49
CA ASN A 86 17.80 -6.16 1.98
C ASN A 86 18.70 -5.30 1.07
N ILE A 87 18.62 -5.53 -0.25
CA ILE A 87 19.37 -4.76 -1.25
C ILE A 87 19.00 -3.27 -1.20
N ALA A 88 17.72 -2.95 -0.98
CA ALA A 88 17.23 -1.57 -1.03
C ALA A 88 17.46 -0.77 0.27
N THR A 89 17.56 -1.43 1.42
CA THR A 89 17.46 -0.76 2.74
C THR A 89 18.52 -1.14 3.77
N ASP A 90 19.36 -2.15 3.46
CA ASP A 90 20.40 -2.70 4.35
C ASP A 90 19.83 -3.24 5.68
N ILE A 91 19.40 -4.51 5.62
CA ILE A 91 18.79 -5.21 6.76
C ILE A 91 19.88 -5.68 7.73
N ASP A 92 19.64 -5.43 9.01
CA ASP A 92 20.40 -5.99 10.13
C ASP A 92 19.63 -7.20 10.69
N TRP A 93 20.35 -8.31 10.84
CA TRP A 93 19.77 -9.62 11.15
C TRP A 93 20.17 -10.02 12.57
N ASP A 94 19.16 -10.28 13.40
CA ASP A 94 19.34 -10.89 14.73
C ASP A 94 18.72 -12.28 14.70
N ILE A 95 19.55 -13.30 14.88
CA ILE A 95 19.19 -14.70 14.71
C ILE A 95 19.44 -15.41 16.04
N ASP A 96 18.36 -15.93 16.62
CA ASP A 96 18.41 -16.86 17.74
C ASP A 96 18.06 -18.29 17.29
N ASN A 97 18.09 -19.27 18.20
CA ASN A 97 17.87 -20.67 17.85
C ASN A 97 16.47 -20.97 17.30
N ASP A 98 15.45 -20.15 17.62
CA ASP A 98 14.05 -20.40 17.27
C ASP A 98 13.43 -19.29 16.40
N LYS A 99 14.11 -18.14 16.23
CA LYS A 99 13.55 -16.93 15.62
C LYS A 99 14.59 -16.16 14.81
N VAL A 100 14.08 -15.53 13.76
CA VAL A 100 14.78 -14.53 12.97
C VAL A 100 14.09 -13.19 13.19
N CYS A 101 14.84 -12.22 13.69
CA CYS A 101 14.41 -10.83 13.80
C CYS A 101 15.16 -10.00 12.76
N ILE A 102 14.43 -9.17 12.04
CA ILE A 102 15.01 -8.19 11.12
C ILE A 102 14.83 -6.79 11.67
N SER A 103 15.86 -5.98 11.53
CA SER A 103 15.81 -4.54 11.69
C SER A 103 16.54 -3.87 10.53
N PHE A 104 16.50 -2.55 10.46
CA PHE A 104 17.11 -1.79 9.37
C PHE A 104 18.18 -0.88 9.93
N LYS A 105 19.31 -0.72 9.23
CA LYS A 105 20.31 0.27 9.65
C LYS A 105 19.75 1.69 9.68
N ASN A 106 18.78 1.98 8.81
CA ASN A 106 18.00 3.20 8.86
C ASN A 106 17.01 3.17 10.04
N LYS A 107 17.30 3.97 11.08
CA LYS A 107 16.47 4.10 12.28
C LYS A 107 15.05 4.59 12.00
N GLU A 108 14.85 5.39 10.95
CA GLU A 108 13.54 5.92 10.59
C GLU A 108 12.61 4.81 10.10
N ILE A 109 13.14 3.85 9.32
CA ILE A 109 12.40 2.65 8.91
C ILE A 109 11.98 1.86 10.15
N ASN A 110 12.89 1.64 11.11
CA ASN A 110 12.56 0.95 12.35
C ASN A 110 11.47 1.66 13.15
N ASN A 111 11.52 3.00 13.23
CA ASN A 111 10.53 3.80 13.94
C ASN A 111 9.15 3.68 13.28
N CYS A 112 9.08 3.82 11.95
CA CYS A 112 7.84 3.67 11.19
C CYS A 112 7.26 2.26 11.32
N LEU A 113 8.10 1.21 11.23
CA LEU A 113 7.67 -0.17 11.42
C LEU A 113 7.20 -0.44 12.85
N LYS A 114 7.83 0.16 13.86
CA LYS A 114 7.39 0.06 15.25
C LYS A 114 6.00 0.66 15.43
N GLU A 115 5.77 1.86 14.91
CA GLU A 115 4.45 2.51 14.95
C GLU A 115 3.40 1.65 14.23
N TYR A 116 3.72 1.19 13.01
CA TYR A 116 2.86 0.30 12.24
C TYR A 116 2.50 -0.97 13.03
N ALA A 117 3.49 -1.63 13.63
CA ALA A 117 3.30 -2.87 14.38
C ALA A 117 2.51 -2.67 15.69
N VAL A 118 2.75 -1.57 16.41
CA VAL A 118 2.00 -1.22 17.61
C VAL A 118 0.53 -1.04 17.29
N ASP A 119 0.22 -0.29 16.24
CA ASP A 119 -1.17 -0.04 15.86
C ASP A 119 -1.83 -1.27 15.25
N TYR A 120 -1.10 -2.09 14.50
CA TYR A 120 -1.59 -3.40 14.02
C TYR A 120 -1.98 -4.33 15.18
N LYS A 121 -1.18 -4.37 16.26
CA LYS A 121 -1.49 -5.17 17.45
C LYS A 121 -2.70 -4.65 18.23
N LYS A 122 -2.88 -3.32 18.33
CA LYS A 122 -4.05 -2.72 19.00
C LYS A 122 -5.35 -3.12 18.30
N ASP A 123 -5.37 -3.05 16.97
CA ASP A 123 -6.56 -3.44 16.21
C ASP A 123 -6.89 -4.92 16.41
N ASN A 124 -5.89 -5.81 16.38
CA ASN A 124 -6.12 -7.24 16.62
C ASN A 124 -6.70 -7.58 18.01
N ILE A 125 -6.61 -6.68 18.98
CA ILE A 125 -7.22 -6.85 20.32
C ILE A 125 -8.68 -6.36 20.35
N LEU A 126 -9.11 -5.52 19.40
CA LEU A 126 -10.47 -4.97 19.26
C LEU A 126 -11.37 -5.78 18.29
N ILE A 127 -10.82 -6.77 17.58
CA ILE A 127 -11.50 -7.55 16.54
C ILE A 127 -12.23 -8.76 17.15
N GLU A 128 -13.37 -8.53 17.77
CA GLU A 128 -14.43 -9.55 17.78
C GLU A 128 -15.60 -9.21 16.84
N LYS A 129 -15.73 -7.98 16.30
CA LYS A 129 -16.84 -7.65 15.38
C LYS A 129 -16.48 -6.56 14.36
N THR A 130 -16.72 -6.84 13.07
CA THR A 130 -16.87 -5.96 11.88
C THR A 130 -15.67 -5.66 10.95
N GLU A 131 -16.00 -5.34 9.69
CA GLU A 131 -15.21 -5.18 8.44
C GLU A 131 -14.09 -4.11 8.46
N THR A 132 -13.60 -3.72 9.63
CA THR A 132 -12.82 -2.47 9.85
C THR A 132 -11.30 -2.55 9.60
N ASN A 133 -10.74 -3.71 9.22
CA ASN A 133 -9.29 -3.89 9.09
C ASN A 133 -8.64 -3.09 7.93
N TYR A 134 -9.36 -2.91 6.82
CA TYR A 134 -8.76 -2.31 5.61
C TYR A 134 -8.76 -0.78 5.64
N GLU A 135 -9.72 -0.14 6.31
CA GLU A 135 -9.72 1.32 6.50
C GLU A 135 -8.65 1.77 7.50
N SER A 136 -8.46 1.02 8.59
CA SER A 136 -7.39 1.32 9.55
C SER A 136 -6.00 1.13 8.95
N THR A 137 -5.81 0.10 8.13
CA THR A 137 -4.58 -0.12 7.36
C THR A 137 -4.32 1.01 6.36
N LEU A 138 -5.35 1.48 5.64
CA LEU A 138 -5.24 2.63 4.75
C LEU A 138 -4.73 3.88 5.47
N THR A 139 -5.36 4.25 6.58
CA THR A 139 -4.97 5.44 7.35
C THR A 139 -3.53 5.33 7.85
N ARG A 140 -3.11 4.15 8.31
CA ARG A 140 -1.74 3.91 8.77
C ARG A 140 -0.72 4.12 7.65
N LEU A 141 -0.96 3.55 6.47
CA LEU A 141 -0.05 3.67 5.33
C LEU A 141 0.07 5.13 4.85
N MET A 142 -1.03 5.88 4.84
CA MET A 142 -1.01 7.31 4.51
C MET A 142 -0.14 8.11 5.49
N LEU A 143 -0.30 7.88 6.80
CA LEU A 143 0.46 8.58 7.83
C LEU A 143 1.96 8.24 7.78
N ILE A 144 2.31 6.99 7.51
CA ILE A 144 3.72 6.55 7.41
C ILE A 144 4.37 7.14 6.17
N ASN A 145 3.67 7.14 5.04
CA ASN A 145 4.21 7.71 3.81
C ASN A 145 4.53 9.20 3.95
N ASP A 146 3.71 9.94 4.70
CA ASP A 146 3.94 11.36 4.97
C ASP A 146 5.16 11.60 5.91
N LYS A 147 5.62 10.59 6.66
CA LYS A 147 6.81 10.66 7.53
C LYS A 147 8.12 10.41 6.80
N LEU A 148 8.12 9.56 5.77
CA LEU A 148 9.31 9.13 5.02
C LEU A 148 9.72 10.09 3.89
N ARG A 149 9.11 11.28 3.81
CA ARG A 149 9.37 12.33 2.82
C ARG A 149 10.21 13.45 3.41
#